data_AF-A0A6P6NLG8-F1
#
_entry.id   AF-A0A6P6NLG8-F1
#
_cell.length_a   1.000
_cell.length_b   1.000
_cell.length_c   1.000
_cell.angle_alpha   90.00
_cell.angle_beta   90.00
_cell.angle_gamma   90.00
#
_symmetry.space_group_name_H-M   'P 1'
#
loop_
_entity.id
_entity.type
_entity.pdbx_description
1 polymer ?
#
loop_
_entity_poly.entity_id
_entity_poly.type
_entity_poly.pdbx_seq_one_letter_code
_entity_poly.pdbx_strand_id
1 'polypeptide(L)'
;MAEVHRQIQMQLEEMLKCFHNELLSELEKKVELDARYLTAALKKYQVEHKSKGESLEKCQGELKKLRRKSQGSKNPSKYGEKELQYVETISSKQSELDSFIAEGYKTALSEERRRYCFPGGPPVRRGQEQQRLPWQGVPAK
;
A
#
# COMPACT_ATOMS: atom_id res chain seq x y z
N MET A 1 -34.50 -14.80 -46.24
CA MET A 1 -34.46 -15.43 -44.89
C MET A 1 -33.10 -16.02 -44.56
N ALA A 2 -32.51 -16.91 -45.38
CA ALA A 2 -31.18 -17.48 -45.13
C ALA A 2 -30.01 -16.47 -45.15
N GLU A 3 -30.03 -15.49 -46.07
CA GLU A 3 -29.02 -14.42 -46.19
C GLU A 3 -28.94 -13.56 -44.91
N VAL A 4 -30.10 -13.18 -44.38
CA VAL A 4 -30.23 -12.35 -43.17
C VAL A 4 -29.72 -13.10 -41.94
N HIS A 5 -30.06 -14.40 -41.83
CA HIS A 5 -29.50 -15.25 -40.77
C HIS A 5 -27.98 -15.37 -40.85
N ARG A 6 -27.41 -15.49 -42.06
CA ARG A 6 -25.95 -15.55 -42.25
C ARG A 6 -25.26 -14.25 -41.84
N GLN A 7 -25.85 -13.09 -42.18
CA GLN A 7 -25.32 -11.78 -41.76
C GLN A 7 -25.36 -11.58 -40.24
N ILE A 8 -26.46 -11.96 -39.58
CA ILE A 8 -26.58 -11.90 -38.12
C ILE A 8 -25.53 -12.80 -37.46
N GLN A 9 -25.31 -13.99 -38.01
CA GLN A 9 -24.34 -14.95 -37.48
C GLN A 9 -22.90 -14.46 -37.62
N MET A 10 -22.55 -13.84 -38.75
CA MET A 10 -21.23 -13.21 -38.93
C MET A 10 -20.99 -12.06 -37.94
N GLN A 11 -21.97 -11.18 -37.73
CA GLN A 11 -21.84 -10.09 -36.75
C GLN A 11 -21.66 -10.62 -35.33
N LEU A 12 -22.36 -11.70 -34.97
CA LEU A 12 -22.21 -12.35 -33.67
C LEU A 12 -20.79 -12.92 -33.50
N GLU A 13 -20.25 -13.57 -34.52
CA GLU A 13 -18.89 -14.10 -34.49
C GLU A 13 -17.81 -13.01 -34.39
N GLU A 14 -17.99 -11.89 -35.09
CA GLU A 14 -17.10 -10.73 -34.97
C GLU A 14 -17.15 -10.11 -33.57
N MET A 15 -18.35 -9.94 -33.02
CA MET A 15 -18.54 -9.45 -31.65
C MET A 15 -17.89 -10.39 -30.63
N LEU A 16 -18.04 -11.71 -30.78
CA LEU A 16 -17.42 -12.70 -29.90
C LEU A 16 -15.89 -12.68 -30.01
N LYS A 17 -15.33 -12.50 -31.21
CA LYS A 17 -13.89 -12.35 -31.41
C LYS A 17 -13.35 -11.09 -30.74
N CYS A 18 -14.01 -9.95 -30.90
CA CYS A 18 -13.63 -8.71 -30.20
C CYS A 18 -13.73 -8.89 -28.68
N PHE A 19 -14.81 -9.50 -28.17
CA PHE A 19 -14.95 -9.75 -26.74
C PHE A 19 -13.82 -10.63 -26.20
N HIS A 20 -13.46 -11.71 -26.89
CA HIS A 20 -12.38 -12.59 -26.46
C HIS A 20 -11.02 -11.87 -26.50
N ASN A 21 -10.69 -11.22 -27.62
CA ASN A 21 -9.36 -10.65 -27.81
C ASN A 21 -9.14 -9.34 -27.04
N GLU A 22 -10.15 -8.48 -26.96
CA GLU A 22 -10.01 -7.14 -26.40
C GLU A 22 -10.38 -7.09 -24.92
N LEU A 23 -11.30 -7.95 -24.46
CA LEU A 23 -11.70 -7.98 -23.06
C LEU A 23 -11.05 -9.14 -22.31
N LEU A 24 -11.24 -10.39 -22.74
CA LEU A 24 -10.76 -11.55 -21.98
C LEU A 24 -9.22 -11.60 -21.95
N SER A 25 -8.57 -11.53 -23.11
CA SER A 25 -7.10 -11.59 -23.17
C SER A 25 -6.42 -10.42 -22.45
N GLU A 26 -6.98 -9.22 -22.52
CA GLU A 26 -6.42 -8.06 -21.81
C GLU A 26 -6.64 -8.15 -20.29
N LEU A 27 -7.77 -8.67 -19.84
CA LEU A 27 -8.00 -8.95 -18.42
C LEU A 27 -7.05 -10.03 -17.89
N GLU A 28 -6.85 -11.13 -18.64
CA GLU A 28 -5.91 -12.19 -18.27
C GLU A 28 -4.47 -11.66 -18.13
N LYS A 29 -3.98 -10.95 -19.14
CA LYS A 29 -2.65 -10.30 -19.09
C LYS A 29 -2.53 -9.37 -17.90
N LYS A 30 -3.56 -8.55 -17.65
CA LYS A 30 -3.55 -7.60 -16.54
C LYS A 30 -3.48 -8.32 -15.19
N VAL A 31 -4.31 -9.35 -14.98
CA VAL A 31 -4.31 -10.13 -13.73
C VAL A 31 -2.96 -10.79 -13.49
N GLU A 32 -2.34 -11.36 -14.54
CA GLU A 32 -1.03 -11.99 -14.43
C GLU A 32 0.08 -10.98 -14.07
N LEU A 33 0.09 -9.80 -14.71
CA LEU A 33 1.02 -8.73 -14.37
C LEU A 33 0.80 -8.20 -12.95
N ASP A 34 -0.45 -8.00 -12.55
CA ASP A 34 -0.81 -7.53 -11.21
C ASP A 34 -0.36 -8.53 -10.14
N ALA A 35 -0.54 -9.84 -10.35
CA ALA A 35 -0.10 -10.86 -9.41
C ALA A 35 1.42 -10.84 -9.19
N ARG A 36 2.19 -10.68 -10.27
CA ARG A 36 3.66 -10.59 -10.19
C ARG A 36 4.10 -9.31 -9.49
N TYR A 37 3.53 -8.17 -9.87
CA TYR A 37 3.84 -6.87 -9.27
C TYR A 37 3.50 -6.83 -7.78
N LEU A 38 2.30 -7.28 -7.40
CA LEU A 38 1.85 -7.32 -6.01
C LEU A 38 2.75 -8.16 -5.13
N THR A 39 3.13 -9.34 -5.62
CA THR A 39 4.02 -10.23 -4.90
C THR A 39 5.39 -9.60 -4.67
N ALA A 40 5.94 -8.94 -5.70
CA ALA A 40 7.21 -8.22 -5.59
C ALA A 40 7.13 -7.02 -4.63
N ALA A 41 6.06 -6.22 -4.72
CA ALA A 41 5.82 -5.08 -3.86
C ALA A 41 5.64 -5.49 -2.40
N LEU A 42 4.84 -6.52 -2.12
CA LEU A 42 4.64 -7.07 -0.78
C LEU A 42 5.96 -7.58 -0.18
N LYS A 43 6.73 -8.35 -0.97
CA LYS A 43 8.02 -8.88 -0.52
C LYS A 43 9.00 -7.73 -0.19
N LYS A 44 9.06 -6.69 -1.03
CA LYS A 44 9.89 -5.51 -0.77
C LYS A 44 9.48 -4.80 0.53
N TYR A 45 8.19 -4.56 0.73
CA TYR A 45 7.67 -3.95 1.95
C TYR A 45 8.02 -4.79 3.19
N GLN A 46 7.83 -6.10 3.15
CA GLN A 46 8.13 -7.00 4.27
C GLN A 46 9.62 -6.99 4.65
N VAL A 47 10.52 -7.01 3.64
CA VAL A 47 11.96 -6.95 3.88
C VAL A 47 12.36 -5.63 4.53
N GLU A 48 11.85 -4.51 4.03
CA GLU A 48 12.18 -3.19 4.58
C GLU A 48 11.58 -2.96 5.97
N HIS A 49 10.32 -3.38 6.19
CA HIS A 49 9.68 -3.36 7.50
C HIS A 49 10.50 -4.14 8.53
N LYS A 50 10.92 -5.37 8.17
CA LYS A 50 11.73 -6.22 9.03
C LYS A 50 13.08 -5.58 9.34
N SER A 51 13.76 -5.05 8.32
CA SER A 51 15.06 -4.40 8.49
C SER A 51 15.00 -3.18 9.41
N LYS A 52 13.98 -2.33 9.26
CA LYS A 52 13.74 -1.18 10.15
C LYS A 52 13.46 -1.62 11.59
N GLY A 53 12.62 -2.65 11.77
CA GLY A 53 12.34 -3.25 13.07
C GLY A 53 13.58 -3.81 13.76
N GLU A 54 14.40 -4.60 13.06
CA GLU A 54 15.65 -5.15 13.58
C GLU A 54 16.65 -4.06 13.99
N SER A 55 16.75 -2.98 13.20
CA SER A 55 17.62 -1.82 13.50
C SER A 55 17.20 -1.08 14.76
N LEU A 56 15.89 -0.97 15.00
CA LEU A 56 15.31 -0.39 16.20
C LEU A 56 15.56 -1.28 17.43
N GLU A 57 15.26 -2.58 17.34
CA GLU A 57 15.51 -3.55 18.42
C GLU A 57 16.98 -3.59 18.83
N LYS A 58 17.90 -3.52 17.85
CA LYS A 58 19.34 -3.45 18.11
C LYS A 58 19.70 -2.22 18.95
N CYS A 59 19.17 -1.04 18.61
CA CYS A 59 19.40 0.19 19.38
C CYS A 59 18.82 0.10 20.79
N GLN A 60 17.61 -0.44 20.95
CA GLN A 60 17.00 -0.68 22.25
C GLN A 60 17.84 -1.64 23.11
N GLY A 61 18.37 -2.70 22.50
CA GLY A 61 19.27 -3.65 23.14
C GLY A 61 20.56 -3.00 23.65
N GLU A 62 21.20 -2.16 22.83
CA GLU A 62 22.41 -1.44 23.23
C GLU A 62 22.14 -0.40 24.35
N LEU A 63 21.02 0.31 24.31
CA LEU A 63 20.62 1.19 25.41
C LEU A 63 20.41 0.41 26.72
N LYS A 64 19.76 -0.75 26.67
CA LYS A 64 19.55 -1.61 27.84
C LYS A 64 20.88 -2.12 28.40
N LYS A 65 21.84 -2.49 27.54
CA LYS A 65 23.20 -2.85 27.95
C LYS A 65 23.94 -1.67 28.58
N LEU A 66 23.79 -0.47 28.03
CA LEU A 66 24.41 0.75 28.55
C LEU A 66 23.90 1.09 29.95
N ARG A 67 22.58 1.03 30.17
CA ARG A 67 21.96 1.27 31.48
C ARG A 67 22.42 0.29 32.57
N ARG A 68 22.63 -0.97 32.21
CA ARG A 68 23.21 -1.96 33.14
C ARG A 68 24.65 -1.61 33.53
N LYS A 69 25.44 -1.07 32.60
CA LYS A 69 26.82 -0.64 32.85
C LYS A 69 26.88 0.65 33.67
N SER A 70 25.93 1.57 33.48
CA SER A 70 25.90 2.84 34.22
C SER A 70 25.56 2.66 35.69
N GLN A 71 24.66 1.72 36.05
CA GLN A 71 24.31 1.41 37.44
C GLN A 71 25.46 0.81 38.28
N GLY A 72 26.42 0.12 37.67
CA GLY A 72 27.60 -0.43 38.35
C GLY A 72 28.82 0.51 38.39
N SER A 73 28.70 1.70 37.80
CA SER A 73 29.81 2.65 37.64
C SER A 73 29.90 3.64 38.81
N LYS A 74 31.13 3.94 39.27
CA LYS A 74 31.39 5.04 40.21
C LYS A 74 31.17 6.44 39.60
N ASN A 75 31.10 6.55 38.27
CA ASN A 75 30.78 7.78 37.53
C ASN A 75 29.51 7.58 36.65
N PRO A 76 28.30 7.74 37.21
CA PRO A 76 27.06 7.61 36.45
C PRO A 76 26.86 8.73 35.43
N SER A 77 27.36 9.94 35.72
CA SER A 77 27.23 11.12 34.83
C SER A 77 27.93 10.93 33.47
N LYS A 78 28.98 10.10 33.40
CA LYS A 78 29.74 9.83 32.16
C LYS A 78 28.94 9.05 31.11
N TYR A 79 27.87 8.36 31.51
CA TYR A 79 27.02 7.56 30.62
C TYR A 79 25.72 8.27 30.23
N GLY A 80 25.35 9.35 30.93
CA GLY A 80 24.06 10.04 30.73
C GLY A 80 23.90 10.62 29.32
N GLU A 81 24.92 11.28 28.79
CA GLU A 81 24.90 11.85 27.43
C GLU A 81 24.74 10.76 26.36
N LYS A 82 25.44 9.64 26.53
CA LYS A 82 25.35 8.49 25.61
C LYS A 82 24.00 7.78 25.71
N GLU A 83 23.40 7.70 26.91
CA GLU A 83 22.05 7.18 27.09
C GLU A 83 21.01 8.08 26.41
N LEU A 84 21.14 9.41 26.57
CA LEU A 84 20.26 10.38 25.93
C LEU A 84 20.32 10.26 24.41
N GLN A 85 21.52 10.19 23.83
CA GLN A 85 21.70 9.99 22.40
C GLN A 85 21.03 8.71 21.87
N TYR A 86 21.11 7.61 22.63
CA TYR A 86 20.42 6.37 22.26
C TYR A 86 18.90 6.51 22.34
N VAL A 87 18.36 7.21 23.34
CA VAL A 87 16.93 7.46 23.47
C VAL A 87 16.41 8.29 22.29
N GLU A 88 17.10 9.36 21.91
CA GLU A 88 16.75 10.18 20.75
C GLU A 88 16.80 9.37 19.45
N THR A 89 17.87 8.58 19.26
CA THR A 89 18.00 7.70 18.08
C THR A 89 16.88 6.66 18.01
N ILE A 90 16.51 6.06 19.14
CA ILE A 90 15.39 5.10 19.21
C ILE A 90 14.08 5.80 18.86
N SER A 91 13.84 7.00 19.40
CA SER A 91 12.62 7.77 19.12
C SER A 91 12.51 8.15 17.64
N SER A 92 13.62 8.59 17.03
CA SER A 92 13.70 8.88 15.59
C SER A 92 13.41 7.62 14.75
N LYS A 93 14.07 6.50 15.04
CA LYS A 93 13.84 5.22 14.33
C LYS A 93 12.42 4.68 14.50
N GLN A 94 11.82 4.84 15.68
CA GLN A 94 10.44 4.46 15.92
C GLN A 94 9.50 5.30 15.05
N SER A 95 9.69 6.63 15.02
CA SER A 95 8.90 7.51 14.16
C SER A 95 9.05 7.15 12.69
N GLU A 96 10.27 6.83 12.22
CA GLU A 96 10.50 6.39 10.84
C GLU A 96 9.77 5.07 10.51
N LEU A 97 9.76 4.12 11.45
CA LEU A 97 9.03 2.86 11.29
C LEU A 97 7.52 3.10 11.22
N ASP A 98 6.99 3.94 12.11
CA ASP A 98 5.55 4.26 12.14
C ASP A 98 5.11 5.00 10.87
N SER A 99 5.91 5.97 10.41
CA SER A 99 5.70 6.64 9.12
C SER A 99 5.74 5.65 7.96
N PHE A 100 6.71 4.75 7.93
CA PHE A 100 6.82 3.73 6.89
C PHE A 100 5.59 2.80 6.86
N ILE A 101 5.06 2.41 8.02
CA ILE A 101 3.84 1.59 8.10
C ILE A 101 2.64 2.38 7.57
N ALA A 102 2.48 3.64 7.97
CA ALA A 102 1.38 4.49 7.51
C ALA A 102 1.42 4.72 5.99
N GLU A 103 2.60 4.99 5.43
CA GLU A 103 2.80 5.15 4.00
C GLU A 103 2.58 3.84 3.24
N GLY A 104 3.05 2.72 3.77
CA GLY A 104 2.81 1.39 3.22
C GLY A 104 1.32 1.07 3.14
N TYR A 105 0.57 1.39 4.20
CA TYR A 105 -0.88 1.21 4.24
C TYR A 105 -1.60 2.11 3.21
N LYS A 106 -1.24 3.40 3.13
CA LYS A 106 -1.79 4.33 2.13
C LYS A 106 -1.52 3.84 0.70
N THR A 107 -0.32 3.32 0.46
CA THR A 107 0.07 2.77 -0.84
C THR A 107 -0.74 1.52 -1.16
N ALA A 108 -0.90 0.60 -0.21
CA ALA A 108 -1.70 -0.61 -0.38
C ALA A 108 -3.17 -0.30 -0.73
N LEU A 109 -3.79 0.66 -0.04
CA LEU A 109 -5.16 1.10 -0.34
C LEU A 109 -5.28 1.77 -1.72
N SER A 110 -4.26 2.51 -2.14
CA SER A 110 -4.23 3.17 -3.44
C SER A 110 -4.11 2.14 -4.57
N GLU A 111 -3.26 1.12 -4.37
CA GLU A 111 -3.11 -0.03 -5.27
C GLU A 111 -4.39 -0.84 -5.38
N GLU A 112 -5.09 -1.08 -4.26
CA GLU A 112 -6.42 -1.70 -4.25
C GLU A 112 -7.41 -0.87 -5.10
N ARG A 113 -7.52 0.44 -4.84
CA ARG A 113 -8.42 1.34 -5.59
C ARG A 113 -8.13 1.32 -7.09
N ARG A 114 -6.86 1.38 -7.49
CA ARG A 114 -6.46 1.41 -8.92
C ARG A 114 -6.89 0.13 -9.66
N ARG A 115 -6.85 -1.02 -8.99
CA ARG A 115 -7.25 -2.31 -9.58
C ARG A 115 -8.77 -2.42 -9.71
N TYR A 116 -9.53 -2.02 -8.69
CA TYR A 116 -11.00 -2.03 -8.74
C TYR A 116 -11.60 -0.93 -9.62
N CYS A 117 -10.92 0.21 -9.78
CA CYS A 117 -11.33 1.32 -10.66
C CYS A 117 -10.75 1.21 -12.08
N PHE A 118 -10.62 0.00 -12.62
CA PHE A 118 -10.35 -0.20 -14.03
C PHE A 118 -11.37 0.58 -14.90
N PRO A 119 -11.02 1.12 -16.07
CA PRO A 119 -11.95 1.83 -16.96
C PRO A 119 -13.20 1.03 -17.40
N GLY A 120 -13.35 -0.23 -16.99
CA GLY A 120 -14.55 -1.07 -17.17
C GLY A 120 -15.03 -1.83 -15.92
N GLY A 121 -14.63 -1.44 -14.70
CA GLY A 121 -15.09 -2.09 -13.46
C GLY A 121 -16.57 -1.77 -13.12
N PRO A 122 -17.31 -2.69 -12.48
CA PRO A 122 -18.75 -2.52 -12.18
C PRO A 122 -19.03 -1.24 -11.37
N PRO A 123 -20.22 -0.63 -11.56
CA PRO A 123 -20.53 0.76 -11.18
C PRO A 123 -20.76 0.98 -9.67
N VAL A 124 -20.09 0.21 -8.79
CA VAL A 124 -20.38 0.22 -7.36
C VAL A 124 -19.64 1.34 -6.61
N ARG A 125 -18.57 1.93 -7.17
CA ARG A 125 -17.81 2.99 -6.49
C ARG A 125 -17.88 4.40 -7.08
N ARG A 126 -18.60 4.62 -8.19
CA ARG A 126 -18.89 6.00 -8.65
C ARG A 126 -19.91 6.73 -7.76
N GLY A 127 -20.70 6.00 -6.97
CA GLY A 127 -21.73 6.57 -6.09
C GLY A 127 -21.26 7.09 -4.72
N GLN A 128 -20.01 6.80 -4.29
CA GLN A 128 -19.51 7.25 -2.97
C GLN A 128 -18.63 8.49 -3.02
N GLU A 129 -18.06 8.84 -4.17
CA GLU A 129 -17.26 10.07 -4.31
C GLU A 129 -18.17 11.30 -4.51
N GLN A 130 -19.37 11.11 -5.08
CA GLN A 130 -20.37 12.18 -5.23
C GLN A 130 -21.06 12.57 -3.91
N GLN A 131 -20.99 11.74 -2.86
CA GLN A 131 -21.64 11.98 -1.56
C GLN A 131 -20.71 12.60 -0.49
N ARG A 132 -19.46 12.90 -0.85
CA ARG A 132 -18.47 13.51 0.07
C ARG A 132 -18.09 14.94 -0.32
N LEU A 133 -18.98 15.66 -1.00
CA LEU A 133 -18.90 17.12 -1.09
C LEU A 133 -19.77 17.72 0.03
N PRO A 134 -19.17 18.36 1.05
CA PRO A 134 -19.93 18.92 2.15
C PRO A 134 -20.54 20.24 1.69
N TRP A 135 -21.86 20.35 1.89
CA TRP A 135 -22.62 21.57 2.17
C TRP A 135 -21.76 22.83 2.37
N GLN A 136 -21.46 23.53 1.27
CA GLN A 136 -20.95 24.90 1.29
C GLN A 136 -21.96 25.72 0.50
N GLY A 137 -22.82 26.46 1.22
CA GLY A 137 -23.69 27.47 0.64
C GLY A 137 -25.19 27.21 0.80
N VAL A 138 -25.72 27.46 1.99
CA VAL A 138 -27.10 27.95 2.13
C VAL A 138 -27.06 29.16 3.06
N PRO A 139 -27.35 30.39 2.57
CA PRO A 139 -27.41 31.56 3.43
C PRO A 139 -28.71 31.52 4.23
N ALA A 140 -28.59 31.66 5.56
CA ALA A 140 -29.73 31.82 6.43
C ALA A 140 -30.44 33.16 6.12
N LYS A 141 -31.75 33.08 5.85
CA LYS A 141 -32.67 34.22 5.95
C LYS A 141 -33.23 34.29 7.35
#